data_AF-A0A7C9EKU5-F1
#
_entry.id   AF-A0A7C9EKU5-F1
#
_cell.length_a   1.000
_cell.length_b   1.000
_cell.length_c   1.000
_cell.angle_alpha   90.00
_cell.angle_beta   90.00
_cell.angle_gamma   90.00
#
_symmetry.space_group_name_H-M   'P 1'
#
loop_
_entity.id
_entity.type
_entity.pdbx_description
1 polymer ?
#
loop_
_entity_poly.entity_id
_entity_poly.type
_entity_poly.pdbx_seq_one_letter_code
_entity_poly.pdbx_strand_id
1 'polypeptide(L)'
;GNNKKRKISSGRSLHRMQRSHLASGAWSLSREQGNKLLASRFRGDCLYLCDWPGCVHIQEKRNYMLFRGFFNNFKKSRVWRAISDANRNRIDINCAFCSCKETWDLHSAFCLRRGFGFHDDGEPVVRAYVCENGHVSGAWTDLPIYS
;
A
#
# COMPACT_ATOMS: atom_id res chain seq x y z
N GLY A 1 -34.48 4.87 44.64
CA GLY A 1 -33.76 3.80 45.34
C GLY A 1 -33.78 2.53 44.52
N ASN A 2 -32.68 1.76 44.58
CA ASN A 2 -32.52 0.32 44.26
C ASN A 2 -32.43 -0.18 42.80
N ASN A 3 -31.20 -0.12 42.28
CA ASN A 3 -30.33 -1.26 41.91
C ASN A 3 -30.94 -2.69 41.80
N LYS A 4 -30.78 -3.37 40.64
CA LYS A 4 -30.24 -4.76 40.55
C LYS A 4 -29.93 -5.26 39.12
N LYS A 5 -28.62 -5.38 38.86
CA LYS A 5 -27.85 -6.50 38.26
C LYS A 5 -28.37 -7.28 37.03
N ARG A 6 -27.56 -7.14 35.97
CA ARG A 6 -26.88 -8.18 35.14
C ARG A 6 -27.70 -9.31 34.51
N LYS A 7 -27.70 -9.35 33.17
CA LYS A 7 -27.51 -10.59 32.40
C LYS A 7 -26.45 -10.36 31.32
N ILE A 8 -25.43 -11.22 31.34
CA ILE A 8 -24.45 -11.42 30.28
C ILE A 8 -24.96 -12.60 29.44
N SER A 9 -24.98 -12.44 28.12
CA SER A 9 -24.95 -13.52 27.13
C SER A 9 -24.60 -12.88 25.79
N SER A 10 -23.35 -12.93 25.36
CA SER A 10 -22.71 -14.08 24.69
C SER A 10 -22.96 -14.04 23.18
N GLY A 11 -21.86 -13.84 22.44
CA GLY A 11 -21.63 -14.55 21.19
C GLY A 11 -22.24 -13.98 19.91
N ARG A 12 -21.63 -12.92 19.35
CA ARG A 12 -21.38 -12.85 17.91
C ARG A 12 -19.97 -12.33 17.69
N SER A 13 -19.14 -13.20 17.12
CA SER A 13 -17.74 -12.96 16.77
C SER A 13 -17.60 -11.60 16.08
N LEU A 14 -16.82 -10.72 16.69
CA LEU A 14 -16.29 -9.51 16.06
C LEU A 14 -15.32 -9.95 14.96
N HIS A 15 -15.83 -10.40 13.82
CA HIS A 15 -15.13 -10.18 12.56
C HIS A 15 -15.14 -8.66 12.36
N ARG A 16 -14.21 -8.00 13.05
CA ARG A 16 -13.86 -6.61 12.86
C ARG A 16 -13.34 -6.55 11.42
N MET A 17 -14.23 -6.35 10.46
CA MET A 17 -13.87 -5.78 9.17
C MET A 17 -13.07 -4.53 9.51
N GLN A 18 -11.73 -4.67 9.52
CA GLN A 18 -10.84 -3.55 9.71
C GLN A 18 -11.19 -2.61 8.57
N ARG A 19 -11.85 -1.50 8.89
CA ARG A 19 -12.11 -0.43 7.91
C ARG A 19 -10.78 -0.16 7.20
N SER A 20 -10.83 -0.03 5.89
CA SER A 20 -9.68 0.37 5.07
C SER A 20 -9.06 1.61 5.73
N HIS A 21 -7.87 1.45 6.27
CA HIS A 21 -7.16 2.53 6.96
C HIS A 21 -5.73 2.60 6.43
N LEU A 22 -5.17 3.79 6.51
CA LEU A 22 -3.77 4.00 6.22
C LEU A 22 -2.90 3.34 7.29
N ALA A 23 -1.68 2.95 6.89
CA ALA A 23 -0.67 2.47 7.81
C ALA A 23 -0.51 3.44 9.01
N SER A 24 -0.90 2.99 10.20
CA SER A 24 -0.98 3.79 11.43
C SER A 24 0.35 3.92 12.20
N GLY A 25 1.45 3.41 11.64
CA GLY A 25 2.78 3.43 12.23
C GLY A 25 3.56 4.74 12.06
N ALA A 26 4.80 4.72 12.57
CA ALA A 26 5.72 5.86 12.60
C ALA A 26 5.79 6.59 11.24
N TRP A 27 5.80 7.92 11.32
CA TRP A 27 5.92 8.81 10.16
C TRP A 27 7.38 8.98 9.68
N SER A 28 8.31 8.13 10.12
CA SER A 28 9.69 8.15 9.64
C SER A 28 9.71 7.77 8.16
N LEU A 29 9.87 8.78 7.30
CA LEU A 29 9.91 8.62 5.85
C LEU A 29 11.38 8.60 5.42
N SER A 30 11.82 7.52 4.76
CA SER A 30 13.19 7.38 4.28
C SER A 30 13.24 7.10 2.78
N ARG A 31 14.27 7.64 2.14
CA ARG A 31 14.52 7.45 0.71
C ARG A 31 15.05 6.05 0.44
N GLU A 32 15.77 5.49 1.40
CA GLU A 32 16.36 4.15 1.35
C GLU A 32 15.26 3.09 1.19
N GLN A 33 14.14 3.21 1.91
CA GLN A 33 13.01 2.31 1.75
C GLN A 33 12.33 2.48 0.38
N GLY A 34 12.16 3.73 -0.09
CA GLY A 34 11.66 3.98 -1.45
C GLY A 34 12.52 3.36 -2.55
N ASN A 35 13.84 3.42 -2.40
CA ASN A 35 14.79 2.82 -3.35
C ASN A 35 14.73 1.28 -3.42
N LYS A 36 14.27 0.62 -2.35
CA LYS A 36 14.03 -0.83 -2.35
C LYS A 36 12.81 -1.20 -3.20
N LEU A 37 11.80 -0.33 -3.22
CA LEU A 37 10.54 -0.55 -3.94
C LEU A 37 10.71 -0.38 -5.46
N LEU A 38 11.42 0.67 -5.87
CA LEU A 38 11.53 1.06 -7.28
C LEU A 38 12.47 0.17 -8.11
N ALA A 39 12.11 -0.03 -9.37
CA ALA A 39 13.02 -0.63 -10.35
C ALA A 39 14.28 0.23 -10.53
N SER A 40 15.39 -0.39 -10.91
CA SER A 40 16.70 0.28 -11.02
C SER A 40 16.66 1.60 -11.80
N ARG A 41 15.94 1.62 -12.93
CA ARG A 41 15.78 2.82 -13.79
C ARG A 41 15.06 3.99 -13.12
N PHE A 42 14.36 3.77 -12.02
CA PHE A 42 13.59 4.78 -11.27
C PHE A 42 14.20 5.14 -9.92
N ARG A 43 15.30 4.52 -9.49
CA ARG A 43 15.95 4.83 -8.18
C ARG A 43 16.46 6.27 -8.04
N GLY A 44 16.58 6.99 -9.16
CA GLY A 44 16.88 8.42 -9.13
C GLY A 44 15.67 9.28 -8.71
N ASP A 45 14.47 8.72 -8.76
CA ASP A 45 13.27 9.41 -8.31
C ASP A 45 13.21 9.39 -6.78
N CYS A 46 12.92 10.54 -6.18
CA CYS A 46 12.96 10.73 -4.74
C CYS A 46 11.67 10.22 -4.08
N LEU A 47 11.46 8.89 -4.10
CA LEU A 47 10.40 8.25 -3.33
C LEU A 47 10.83 8.08 -1.87
N TYR A 48 10.02 8.60 -0.96
CA TYR A 48 10.17 8.39 0.47
C TYR A 48 9.03 7.49 0.94
N LEU A 49 9.36 6.39 1.62
CA LEU A 49 8.38 5.49 2.22
C LEU A 49 8.53 5.50 3.73
N CYS A 50 7.45 5.19 4.45
CA CYS A 50 7.53 4.95 5.88
C CYS A 50 8.45 3.76 6.16
N ASP A 51 8.91 3.62 7.40
CA ASP A 51 9.47 2.34 7.83
C ASP A 51 8.40 1.26 7.79
N TRP A 52 8.81 0.05 7.41
CA TRP A 52 7.93 -1.08 7.18
C TRP A 52 8.11 -2.17 8.25
N PRO A 53 7.02 -2.86 8.64
CA PRO A 53 5.64 -2.63 8.19
C PRO A 53 4.97 -1.46 8.92
N GLY A 54 4.22 -0.62 8.19
CA GLY A 54 3.52 0.52 8.81
C GLY A 54 2.22 0.14 9.52
N CYS A 55 1.54 -0.93 9.09
CA CYS A 55 0.46 -1.61 9.80
C CYS A 55 0.30 -3.03 9.24
N VAL A 56 -0.16 -4.00 10.03
CA VAL A 56 -0.38 -5.38 9.57
C VAL A 56 -1.88 -5.70 9.63
N HIS A 57 -2.44 -6.12 8.49
CA HIS A 57 -3.83 -6.52 8.32
C HIS A 57 -3.87 -8.02 8.06
N ILE A 58 -4.31 -8.78 9.05
CA ILE A 58 -4.45 -10.23 8.93
C ILE A 58 -5.75 -10.51 8.18
N GLN A 59 -5.65 -11.13 7.00
CA GLN A 59 -6.80 -11.67 6.27
C GLN A 59 -6.69 -13.19 6.18
N GLU A 60 -7.79 -13.85 5.79
CA GLU A 60 -7.88 -15.32 5.72
C GLU A 60 -6.79 -15.95 4.84
N LYS A 61 -6.44 -15.29 3.73
CA LYS A 61 -5.44 -15.81 2.78
C LYS A 61 -4.00 -15.37 3.06
N ARG A 62 -3.80 -14.18 3.62
CA ARG A 62 -2.46 -13.60 3.86
C ARG A 62 -2.49 -12.37 4.76
N ASN A 63 -1.33 -12.09 5.33
CA ASN A 63 -1.07 -10.87 6.09
C ASN A 63 -0.65 -9.76 5.13
N TYR A 64 -1.37 -8.64 5.17
CA TYR A 64 -1.06 -7.45 4.39
C TYR A 64 -0.34 -6.42 5.27
N MET A 65 0.93 -6.21 5.00
CA MET A 65 1.75 -5.16 5.58
C MET A 65 1.55 -3.88 4.77
N LEU A 66 0.74 -2.97 5.30
CA LEU A 66 0.44 -1.69 4.66
C LEU A 66 1.58 -0.70 4.83
N PHE A 67 1.72 0.14 3.82
CA PHE A 67 2.69 1.21 3.81
C PHE A 67 2.20 2.45 3.08
N ARG A 68 2.95 3.53 3.31
CA ARG A 68 2.69 4.84 2.75
C ARG A 68 3.97 5.55 2.38
N GLY A 69 3.86 6.53 1.50
CA GLY A 69 4.96 7.37 1.12
C GLY A 69 4.56 8.50 0.19
N PHE A 70 5.57 9.20 -0.31
CA PHE A 70 5.38 10.27 -1.28
C PHE A 70 6.62 10.41 -2.17
N PHE A 71 6.40 10.82 -3.41
CA PHE A 71 7.46 11.26 -4.30
C PHE A 71 7.74 12.75 -4.09
N ASN A 72 8.98 13.09 -3.75
CA ASN A 72 9.45 14.47 -3.86
C ASN A 72 9.65 14.84 -5.34
N ASN A 73 9.11 15.98 -5.77
CA ASN A 73 9.12 16.46 -7.16
C ASN A 73 8.50 15.47 -8.17
N PHE A 74 7.37 14.83 -7.81
CA PHE A 74 6.78 13.76 -8.60
C PHE A 74 6.60 14.07 -10.09
N LYS A 75 6.06 15.24 -10.44
CA LYS A 75 5.82 15.63 -11.85
C LYS A 75 7.10 15.69 -12.71
N LYS A 76 8.29 15.80 -12.10
CA LYS A 76 9.59 15.78 -12.79
C LYS A 76 10.23 14.39 -12.84
N SER A 77 9.68 13.43 -12.08
CA SER A 77 10.21 12.08 -11.94
C SER A 77 10.12 11.28 -13.23
N ARG A 78 10.94 10.24 -13.34
CA ARG A 78 10.85 9.26 -14.43
C ARG A 78 9.61 8.39 -14.28
N VAL A 79 9.19 8.08 -13.04
CA VAL A 79 7.92 7.39 -12.77
C VAL A 79 6.75 8.16 -13.36
N TRP A 80 6.64 9.47 -13.11
CA TRP A 80 5.55 10.28 -13.68
C TRP A 80 5.52 10.19 -15.20
N ARG A 81 6.67 10.37 -15.88
CA ARG A 81 6.76 10.21 -17.34
C ARG A 81 6.31 8.82 -17.81
N ALA A 82 6.68 7.76 -17.08
CA ALA A 82 6.31 6.40 -17.45
C ALA A 82 4.80 6.13 -17.33
N ILE A 83 4.12 6.77 -16.38
CA ILE A 83 2.68 6.53 -16.11
C ILE A 83 1.76 7.57 -16.73
N SER A 84 2.23 8.80 -16.97
CA SER A 84 1.44 9.88 -17.58
C SER A 84 1.17 9.61 -19.04
N ASP A 85 2.16 9.04 -19.74
CA ASP A 85 2.10 8.82 -21.18
C ASP A 85 1.22 7.59 -21.49
N ALA A 86 1.18 6.64 -20.57
CA ALA A 86 0.37 5.44 -20.64
C ALA A 86 -0.95 5.63 -19.86
N ASN A 87 -1.88 6.42 -20.40
CA ASN A 87 -3.21 6.66 -19.78
C ASN A 87 -4.01 5.36 -19.50
N ARG A 88 -3.57 4.22 -20.05
CA ARG A 88 -4.10 2.86 -19.83
C ARG A 88 -3.94 2.30 -18.41
N ASN A 89 -3.11 2.90 -17.55
CA ASN A 89 -2.81 2.37 -16.22
C ASN A 89 -3.47 3.16 -15.07
N ARG A 90 -4.42 4.05 -15.37
CA ARG A 90 -5.24 4.70 -14.34
C ARG A 90 -6.27 3.72 -13.79
N ILE A 91 -6.46 3.77 -12.48
CA ILE A 91 -7.41 2.97 -11.74
C ILE A 91 -8.24 3.92 -10.87
N ASP A 92 -9.55 3.66 -10.82
CA ASP A 92 -10.52 4.38 -10.00
C ASP A 92 -10.40 3.95 -8.52
N ILE A 93 -9.23 4.19 -7.94
CA ILE A 93 -8.93 4.01 -6.52
C ILE A 93 -8.55 5.38 -5.99
N ASN A 94 -9.34 5.87 -5.03
CA ASN A 94 -9.08 7.13 -4.36
C ASN A 94 -7.73 7.11 -3.64
N CYS A 95 -7.01 8.22 -3.74
CA CYS A 95 -5.84 8.46 -2.94
C CYS A 95 -6.21 8.47 -1.45
N ALA A 96 -5.47 7.73 -0.65
CA ALA A 96 -5.74 7.67 0.78
C ALA A 96 -5.30 8.92 1.56
N PHE A 97 -4.57 9.86 0.93
CA PHE A 97 -4.02 11.07 1.58
C PHE A 97 -4.68 12.38 1.13
N CYS A 98 -5.31 12.40 -0.04
CA CYS A 98 -5.84 13.62 -0.64
C CYS A 98 -7.09 13.32 -1.47
N SER A 99 -7.74 14.35 -2.01
CA SER A 99 -9.02 14.22 -2.74
C SER A 99 -8.90 13.64 -4.16
N CYS A 100 -7.71 13.23 -4.61
CA CYS A 100 -7.54 12.58 -5.91
C CYS A 100 -8.33 11.28 -5.97
N LYS A 101 -9.19 11.14 -6.98
CA LYS A 101 -10.04 9.96 -7.16
C LYS A 101 -9.37 8.84 -7.96
N GLU A 102 -8.35 9.21 -8.74
CA GLU A 102 -7.62 8.27 -9.58
C GLU A 102 -6.20 8.07 -9.07
N THR A 103 -5.72 6.85 -9.22
CA THR A 103 -4.34 6.46 -8.97
C THR A 103 -3.80 5.61 -10.12
N TRP A 104 -2.49 5.46 -10.19
CA TRP A 104 -1.81 4.58 -11.13
C TRP A 104 -1.20 3.41 -10.37
N ASP A 105 -1.37 2.20 -10.91
CA ASP A 105 -0.67 1.03 -10.40
C ASP A 105 0.79 1.01 -10.88
N LEU A 106 1.70 1.16 -9.92
CA LEU A 106 3.13 1.12 -10.16
C LEU A 106 3.62 -0.26 -10.60
N HIS A 107 2.92 -1.34 -10.25
CA HIS A 107 3.26 -2.68 -10.68
C HIS A 107 3.01 -2.84 -12.19
N SER A 108 1.78 -2.58 -12.64
CA SER A 108 1.39 -2.64 -14.07
C SER A 108 2.14 -1.63 -14.94
N ALA A 109 2.63 -0.53 -14.37
CA ALA A 109 3.52 0.42 -15.04
C ALA A 109 5.00 -0.01 -15.10
N PHE A 110 5.35 -1.19 -14.57
CA PHE A 110 6.73 -1.69 -14.47
C PHE A 110 7.65 -0.72 -13.72
N CYS A 111 7.11 0.00 -12.73
CA CYS A 111 7.83 0.93 -11.87
C CYS A 111 8.45 0.24 -10.65
N LEU A 112 7.92 -0.91 -10.27
CA LEU A 112 8.41 -1.72 -9.15
C LEU A 112 9.58 -2.63 -9.55
N ARG A 113 10.43 -2.97 -8.59
CA ARG A 113 11.51 -3.95 -8.78
C ARG A 113 10.90 -5.32 -9.13
N ARG A 114 11.47 -6.00 -10.15
CA ARG A 114 11.01 -7.33 -10.62
C ARG A 114 11.15 -8.48 -9.61
N GLY A 115 11.84 -8.25 -8.48
CA GLY A 115 12.17 -9.30 -7.51
C GLY A 115 11.08 -9.61 -6.49
N PHE A 116 9.92 -8.95 -6.55
CA PHE A 116 8.84 -9.20 -5.58
C PHE A 116 8.06 -10.48 -5.85
N GLY A 117 7.97 -10.92 -7.11
CA GLY A 117 7.26 -12.14 -7.46
C GLY A 117 5.74 -12.05 -7.33
N PHE A 118 5.11 -13.20 -7.50
CA PHE A 118 3.67 -13.40 -7.45
C PHE A 118 3.37 -14.59 -6.56
N HIS A 119 2.17 -14.59 -5.99
CA HIS A 119 1.58 -15.74 -5.34
C HIS A 119 1.08 -16.77 -6.36
N ASP A 120 0.75 -17.97 -5.89
CA ASP A 120 0.21 -19.04 -6.74
C ASP A 120 -1.15 -18.69 -7.35
N ASP A 121 -1.90 -17.76 -6.73
CA ASP A 121 -3.14 -17.21 -7.29
C ASP A 121 -2.91 -16.12 -8.35
N GLY A 122 -1.65 -15.88 -8.74
CA GLY A 122 -1.26 -14.89 -9.74
C GLY A 122 -1.22 -13.46 -9.22
N GLU A 123 -1.53 -13.23 -7.94
CA GLU A 123 -1.52 -11.89 -7.37
C GLU A 123 -0.10 -11.43 -7.03
N PRO A 124 0.25 -10.14 -7.25
CA PRO A 124 1.59 -9.66 -6.95
C PRO A 124 1.79 -9.57 -5.43
N VAL A 125 2.99 -9.94 -4.99
CA VAL A 125 3.43 -9.87 -3.58
C VAL A 125 3.44 -8.42 -3.07
N VAL A 126 3.68 -7.46 -3.97
CA VAL A 126 3.69 -6.04 -3.67
C VAL A 126 2.75 -5.31 -4.61
N ARG A 127 1.82 -4.55 -4.03
CA ARG A 127 0.98 -3.59 -4.73
C ARG A 127 1.30 -2.19 -4.26
N ALA A 128 1.42 -1.26 -5.19
CA ALA A 128 1.69 0.13 -4.88
C ALA A 128 0.96 1.04 -5.86
N TYR A 129 0.21 1.98 -5.32
CA TYR A 129 -0.59 2.93 -6.07
C TYR A 129 -0.06 4.33 -5.80
N VAL A 130 0.05 5.15 -6.86
CA VAL A 130 0.45 6.55 -6.76
C VAL A 130 -0.65 7.45 -7.28
N CYS A 131 -0.98 8.53 -6.58
CA CYS A 131 -1.90 9.54 -7.11
C CYS A 131 -1.17 10.62 -7.92
N GLU A 132 -1.90 11.51 -8.58
CA GLU A 132 -1.31 12.57 -9.41
C GLU A 132 -0.42 13.55 -8.64
N ASN A 133 -0.64 13.69 -7.34
CA ASN A 133 0.15 14.52 -6.42
C ASN A 133 1.40 13.80 -5.90
N GLY A 134 1.61 12.54 -6.27
CA GLY A 134 2.78 11.75 -5.89
C GLY A 134 2.66 11.06 -4.53
N HIS A 135 1.49 11.03 -3.91
CA HIS A 135 1.26 10.21 -2.71
C HIS A 135 1.21 8.74 -3.09
N VAL A 136 1.86 7.89 -2.29
CA VAL A 136 1.95 6.45 -2.49
C VAL A 136 1.30 5.71 -1.34
N SER A 137 0.43 4.76 -1.67
CA SER A 137 -0.13 3.79 -0.74
C SER A 137 0.01 2.39 -1.31
N GLY A 138 0.31 1.41 -0.48
CA GLY A 138 0.42 0.05 -0.95
C GLY A 138 0.38 -0.97 0.17
N ALA A 139 0.50 -2.22 -0.25
CA ALA A 139 0.59 -3.36 0.63
C ALA A 139 1.63 -4.35 0.12
N TRP A 140 2.25 -5.04 1.05
CA TRP A 140 3.07 -6.22 0.80
C TRP A 140 2.52 -7.38 1.58
N THR A 141 2.73 -8.57 1.06
CA THR A 141 2.37 -9.83 1.70
C THR A 141 3.59 -10.73 1.75
N ASP A 142 3.72 -11.56 2.76
CA ASP A 142 4.81 -12.56 2.77
C ASP A 142 4.71 -13.43 1.50
N LEU A 143 5.85 -13.74 0.87
CA LEU A 143 5.88 -14.80 -0.16
C LEU A 143 5.34 -16.09 0.48
N PRO A 144 4.60 -16.94 -0.25
CA PRO A 144 4.24 -18.24 0.29
C PRO A 144 5.54 -18.93 0.71
N ILE A 145 5.65 -19.23 2.01
CA ILE A 145 6.68 -20.13 2.51
C ILE A 145 6.31 -21.47 1.88
N TYR A 146 7.02 -21.84 0.81
CA TYR A 146 6.92 -23.09 0.05
C TYR A 146 5.96 -24.13 0.66
N SER A 147 4.91 -24.50 -0.09
CA SER A 147 4.28 -25.82 0.04
C SER A 147 5.05 -26.85 -0.78
#